data_AF-A0A526M595-F1
#
_entry.id   AF-A0A526M595-F1
#
_cell.length_a   1.000
_cell.length_b   1.000
_cell.length_c   1.000
_cell.angle_alpha   90.00
_cell.angle_beta   90.00
_cell.angle_gamma   90.00
#
_symmetry.space_group_name_H-M   'P 1'
#
loop_
_entity.id
_entity.type
_entity.pdbx_description
1 polymer ?
#
loop_
_entity_poly.entity_id
_entity_poly.type
_entity_poly.pdbx_seq_one_letter_code
_entity_poly.pdbx_strand_id
1 'polypeptide(L)' 'MALVIEGEERIAAPLQKVWEALNDPDVLRQTIPGCQSLEKKSDTEMGATVVLKIGPIKATFNGGVTLRNL' A
#
# COMPACT_ATOMS: atom_id res chain seq x y z
N MET A 1 -13.02 10.00 -15.46
CA MET A 1 -13.06 10.77 -14.20
C MET A 1 -12.01 10.15 -13.28
N ALA A 2 -10.98 10.92 -12.90
CA ALA A 2 -9.94 10.45 -11.99
C ALA A 2 -10.25 11.00 -10.59
N LEU A 3 -10.25 10.12 -9.60
CA LEU A 3 -10.31 10.53 -8.20
C LEU A 3 -8.87 10.87 -7.77
N VAL A 4 -8.64 12.11 -7.34
CA VAL A 4 -7.38 12.52 -6.72
C VAL A 4 -7.56 12.43 -5.21
N ILE A 5 -6.69 11.68 -4.55
CA ILE A 5 -6.67 11.53 -3.09
C ILE A 5 -5.40 12.22 -2.59
N GLU A 6 -5.57 13.25 -1.76
CA GLU A 6 -4.49 14.03 -1.15
C GLU A 6 -4.68 14.09 0.37
N GLY A 7 -3.58 14.15 1.12
CA GLY A 7 -3.58 14.24 2.57
C GLY A 7 -2.16 14.42 3.13
N GLU A 8 -2.08 14.85 4.38
CA GLU A 8 -0.83 14.97 5.15
C GLU A 8 -1.05 14.34 6.53
N GLU A 9 -0.05 13.60 7.01
CA GLU A 9 -0.04 13.07 8.37
C GLU A 9 1.34 13.27 9.01
N ARG A 10 1.35 13.59 10.31
CA ARG A 10 2.59 13.76 11.08
C ARG A 10 2.93 12.47 11.82
N ILE A 11 4.09 11.90 11.50
CA ILE A 11 4.61 10.70 12.16
C ILE A 11 5.75 11.10 13.09
N ALA A 12 5.64 10.75 14.37
CA ALA A 12 6.67 10.99 15.38
C ALA A 12 7.84 9.99 15.25
N ALA A 13 8.53 10.00 14.11
CA ALA A 13 9.69 9.16 13.81
C ALA A 13 10.69 9.90 12.89
N PRO A 14 11.97 9.48 12.86
CA PRO A 14 12.94 10.04 11.92
C PRO A 14 12.51 9.88 10.46
N LEU A 15 12.72 10.90 9.63
CA LEU A 15 12.30 10.94 8.23
C LEU A 15 12.77 9.72 7.43
N GLN A 16 14.04 9.34 7.59
CA GLN A 16 14.62 8.18 6.91
C GLN A 16 13.87 6.88 7.22
N LYS A 17 13.51 6.67 8.48
CA LYS A 17 12.77 5.48 8.92
C LYS A 17 11.35 5.46 8.34
N VAL A 18 10.70 6.62 8.26
CA VAL A 18 9.38 6.74 7.62
C VAL A 18 9.49 6.43 6.12
N TRP A 19 10.50 6.98 5.44
CA TRP A 19 10.72 6.74 4.02
C TRP A 19 10.97 5.27 3.69
N GLU A 20 11.84 4.60 4.47
CA GLU A 20 12.10 3.17 4.32
C GLU A 20 10.83 2.35 4.52
N ALA A 21 10.05 2.64 5.58
CA ALA A 21 8.81 1.95 5.89
C ALA A 21 7.73 2.12 4.81
N LEU A 22 7.65 3.30 4.16
CA LEU A 22 6.71 3.55 3.07
C LEU A 22 7.03 2.76 1.79
N ASN A 23 8.25 2.24 1.66
CA ASN A 23 8.70 1.46 0.50
C ASN A 23 8.97 -0.01 0.82
N ASP A 24 8.75 -0.43 2.07
CA ASP A 24 8.96 -1.81 2.54
C ASP A 24 7.69 -2.66 2.34
N PRO A 25 7.71 -3.71 1.49
CA PRO A 25 6.57 -4.59 1.28
C PRO A 25 6.02 -5.22 2.57
N ASP A 26 6.85 -5.58 3.53
CA ASP A 26 6.38 -6.23 4.75
C ASP A 26 5.64 -5.26 5.66
N VAL A 27 6.07 -4.00 5.70
CA VAL A 27 5.35 -2.92 6.40
C VAL A 27 4.04 -2.59 5.69
N LEU A 28 4.09 -2.44 4.37
CA LEU A 28 2.91 -2.12 3.56
C LEU A 28 1.83 -3.21 3.70
N ARG A 29 2.21 -4.49 3.63
CA ARG A 29 1.29 -5.62 3.80
C ARG A 29 0.55 -5.59 5.15
N GLN A 30 1.24 -5.19 6.21
CA GLN A 30 0.65 -5.10 7.56
C GLN A 30 -0.30 -3.92 7.73
N THR A 31 -0.05 -2.83 6.99
CA THR A 31 -0.77 -1.56 7.15
C THR A 31 -1.94 -1.40 6.18
N ILE A 32 -1.95 -2.11 5.04
CA ILE A 32 -3.06 -2.10 4.09
C ILE A 32 -4.23 -2.94 4.64
N PRO A 33 -5.39 -2.34 4.96
CA PRO A 33 -6.52 -3.07 5.50
C PRO A 33 -7.00 -4.16 4.53
N GLY A 34 -7.16 -5.38 5.03
CA GLY A 34 -7.65 -6.50 4.22
C GLY A 34 -6.65 -7.06 3.21
N CYS A 35 -5.39 -6.61 3.22
CA CYS A 35 -4.33 -7.20 2.39
C CYS A 35 -4.18 -8.71 2.71
N GLN A 36 -4.37 -9.54 1.68
CA GLN A 36 -4.19 -10.99 1.76
C GLN A 36 -2.80 -11.39 1.26
N SER A 37 -2.31 -10.72 0.22
CA SER A 37 -0.97 -10.91 -0.32
C SER A 37 -0.41 -9.59 -0.83
N LEU A 38 0.90 -9.45 -0.70
CA LEU A 38 1.70 -8.40 -1.34
C LEU A 38 3.03 -9.04 -1.76
N GLU A 39 3.25 -9.12 -3.06
CA GLU A 39 4.38 -9.83 -3.67
C GLU A 39 5.22 -8.84 -4.45
N LYS A 40 6.52 -8.78 -4.14
CA LYS A 40 7.49 -7.99 -4.89
C LYS A 40 7.83 -8.75 -6.18
N LYS A 41 7.58 -8.12 -7.32
CA LYS A 41 7.83 -8.68 -8.67
C LYS A 41 9.18 -8.25 -9.24
N SER A 42 9.64 -7.06 -8.86
CA SER A 42 10.95 -6.50 -9.18
C SER A 42 11.32 -5.46 -8.14
N ASP A 43 12.45 -4.77 -8.30
CA ASP A 43 12.83 -3.67 -7.40
C ASP A 43 11.82 -2.53 -7.34
N THR A 44 11.01 -2.35 -8.38
CA THR A 44 10.04 -1.25 -8.50
C THR A 44 8.60 -1.69 -8.71
N GLU A 45 8.32 -3.00 -8.81
CA GLU A 45 6.97 -3.51 -9.07
C GLU A 45 6.50 -4.47 -7.98
N MET A 46 5.23 -4.35 -7.60
CA MET A 46 4.56 -5.27 -6.69
C MET A 46 3.15 -5.63 -7.17
N GLY A 47 2.66 -6.80 -6.76
CA GLY A 47 1.26 -7.20 -6.90
C GLY A 47 0.61 -7.40 -5.54
N ALA A 48 -0.63 -6.93 -5.38
CA ALA A 48 -1.38 -7.03 -4.13
C ALA A 48 -2.76 -7.63 -4.35
N THR A 49 -3.22 -8.48 -3.43
CA THR A 49 -4.63 -8.88 -3.33
C THR A 49 -5.19 -8.35 -2.02
N VAL A 50 -6.28 -7.58 -2.09
CA VAL A 50 -6.94 -6.94 -0.94
C VAL A 50 -8.40 -7.35 -0.89
N VAL A 51 -8.87 -7.79 0.27
CA VAL A 51 -10.28 -8.12 0.51
C VAL A 51 -10.87 -7.10 1.46
N LEU A 52 -11.76 -6.26 0.96
CA LEU A 52 -12.46 -5.25 1.75
C LEU A 52 -13.91 -5.64 1.97
N LYS A 53 -14.39 -5.36 3.18
CA LYS A 53 -15.81 -5.42 3.52
C LYS A 53 -16.32 -3.99 3.66
N ILE A 54 -17.19 -3.57 2.76
CA ILE A 54 -17.79 -2.23 2.73
C ILE A 54 -19.31 -2.41 2.84
N GLY A 55 -19.85 -2.22 4.03
CA GLY A 55 -21.25 -2.53 4.32
C GLY A 55 -21.58 -3.99 4.00
N PRO A 56 -22.65 -4.29 3.23
CA PRO A 56 -23.00 -5.66 2.84
C PRO A 56 -22.08 -6.25 1.77
N ILE A 57 -21.16 -5.47 1.19
CA ILE A 57 -20.32 -5.88 0.06
C ILE A 57 -19.00 -6.45 0.57
N LYS A 58 -18.69 -7.68 0.16
CA LYS A 58 -17.33 -8.26 0.27
C LYS A 58 -16.71 -8.24 -1.12
N ALA A 59 -15.67 -7.43 -1.31
CA ALA A 59 -14.99 -7.27 -2.58
C ALA A 59 -13.53 -7.72 -2.48
N THR A 60 -13.04 -8.37 -3.54
CA THR A 60 -11.63 -8.71 -3.71
C THR A 60 -11.06 -7.86 -4.83
N PHE A 61 -9.96 -7.16 -4.55
CA PHE A 61 -9.24 -6.31 -5.48
C PHE A 61 -7.86 -6.88 -5.74
N ASN A 62 -7.45 -6.94 -7.01
CA ASN A 62 -6.08 -7.22 -7.40
C ASN A 62 -5.48 -5.92 -7.92
N GLY A 63 -4.42 -5.44 -7.26
CA GLY A 63 -3.75 -4.18 -7.57
C GLY A 63 -2.31 -4.41 -8.02
N GLY A 64 -1.87 -3.63 -9.01
CA GLY A 64 -0.46 -3.47 -9.34
C GLY A 64 0.08 -2.19 -8.70
N VAL A 65 1.30 -2.25 -8.15
CA VAL A 65 1.99 -1.09 -7.58
C VAL A 65 3.29 -0.89 -8.34
N THR A 66 3.57 0.35 -8.71
CA THR A 66 4.84 0.77 -9.29
C THR A 66 5.46 1.84 -8.42
N LEU A 67 6.61 1.53 -7.82
CA LEU A 67 7.42 2.47 -7.09
C LEU A 67 8.17 3.38 -8.07
N ARG A 68 8.27 4.67 -7.72
CA ARG A 68 9.00 5.69 -8.48
C ARG A 68 9.75 6.57 -7.49
N ASN A 69 10.87 7.14 -7.95
CA ASN A 69 11.71 8.06 -7.17
C ASN A 69 12.26 7.44 -5.87
N LEU A 70 12.74 6.20 -5.96
CA LEU A 70 13.43 5.51 -4.86
C LEU A 70 14.85 6.04 -4.66
#